data_AF-A0AAJ0D4Q6-F1
#
_entry.id   AF-A0AAJ0D4Q6-F1
#
_cell.length_a   1.000
_cell.length_b   1.000
_cell.length_c   1.000
_cell.angle_alpha   90.00
_cell.angle_beta   90.00
_cell.angle_gamma   90.00
#
_symmetry.space_group_name_H-M   'P 1'
#
loop_
_entity.id
_entity.type
_entity.pdbx_description
1 polymer ?
#
loop_
_entity_poly.entity_id
_entity_poly.type
_entity_poly.pdbx_seq_one_letter_code
_entity_poly.pdbx_strand_id
1 'polypeptide(L)'
;MPNQIRDLHTIDKDTYPYIFERDATVPLKNSDGLCRVNVYRPLGSDDQPVPVLCTYGPYGKDIPYENFHPQSFSEVNSKHKSKQSAWETPDPSFWTKHGYAIVRADERGCGQSPGLLDTMSKGTSEAFFDVVEWAASQPWSTSKVGLRGISYYAGTQ
;
A
#
# COMPACT_ATOMS: atom_id res chain seq x y z
N MET A 1 -10.38 22.98 -5.19
CA MET A 1 -9.80 22.48 -6.46
C MET A 1 -9.30 21.08 -6.19
N PRO A 2 -9.56 20.08 -7.04
CA PRO A 2 -8.95 18.76 -6.85
C PRO A 2 -7.42 18.90 -6.84
N ASN A 3 -6.74 18.13 -6.00
CA ASN A 3 -5.28 18.13 -5.94
C ASN A 3 -4.70 17.83 -7.33
N GLN A 4 -3.72 18.62 -7.77
CA GLN A 4 -3.02 18.35 -9.02
C GLN A 4 -2.30 16.99 -8.92
N ILE A 5 -2.56 16.11 -9.88
CA ILE A 5 -1.85 14.83 -10.00
C ILE A 5 -0.40 15.14 -10.40
N ARG A 6 0.56 14.63 -9.62
CA ARG A 6 1.99 14.77 -9.90
C ARG A 6 2.59 13.43 -10.27
N ASP A 7 3.64 13.46 -11.08
CA ASP A 7 4.51 12.30 -11.27
C ASP A 7 5.54 12.26 -10.13
N LEU A 8 5.37 11.31 -9.22
CA LEU A 8 6.19 11.13 -8.01
C LEU A 8 6.78 9.72 -7.94
N HIS A 9 6.65 8.95 -9.02
CA HIS A 9 7.01 7.54 -9.05
C HIS A 9 8.52 7.37 -8.92
N THR A 10 8.94 6.58 -7.93
CA THR A 10 10.36 6.30 -7.70
C THR A 10 10.54 4.85 -7.27
N ILE A 11 11.64 4.22 -7.66
CA ILE A 11 12.01 2.87 -7.22
C ILE A 11 13.38 2.94 -6.55
N ASP A 12 13.44 2.48 -5.30
CA ASP A 12 14.65 2.35 -4.51
C ASP A 12 14.94 0.85 -4.29
N LYS A 13 16.09 0.38 -4.78
CA LYS A 13 16.53 -1.01 -4.64
C LYS A 13 17.73 -1.16 -3.70
N ASP A 14 18.27 -0.06 -3.19
CA ASP A 14 19.61 -0.01 -2.61
C ASP A 14 19.61 0.41 -1.14
N THR A 15 18.63 1.23 -0.71
CA THR A 15 18.60 1.78 0.65
C THR A 15 18.04 0.82 1.69
N TYR A 16 17.15 -0.09 1.28
CA TYR A 16 16.35 -0.93 2.16
C TYR A 16 16.60 -2.42 1.91
N PRO A 17 16.32 -3.31 2.87
CA PRO A 17 16.42 -4.76 2.67
C PRO A 17 15.33 -5.35 1.73
N TYR A 18 14.64 -4.49 0.99
CA TYR A 18 13.57 -4.78 0.04
C TYR A 18 13.53 -3.68 -1.03
N ILE A 19 12.90 -3.97 -2.17
CA ILE A 19 12.60 -2.96 -3.18
C ILE A 19 11.44 -2.11 -2.65
N PHE A 20 11.64 -0.79 -2.61
CA PHE A 20 10.61 0.18 -2.30
C PHE A 20 10.26 0.99 -3.55
N GLU A 21 9.09 0.72 -4.11
CA GLU A 21 8.51 1.47 -5.20
C GLU A 21 7.42 2.39 -4.64
N ARG A 22 7.63 3.70 -4.75
CA ARG A 22 6.77 4.73 -4.16
C ARG A 22 5.92 5.38 -5.25
N ASP A 23 4.65 5.66 -4.93
CA ASP A 23 3.70 6.37 -5.79
C ASP A 23 3.45 5.71 -7.16
N ALA A 24 3.52 4.38 -7.22
CA ALA A 24 3.05 3.63 -8.40
C ALA A 24 1.58 3.96 -8.67
N THR A 25 1.22 4.01 -9.96
CA THR A 25 -0.12 4.40 -10.40
C THR A 25 -0.97 3.18 -10.71
N VAL A 26 -2.11 3.08 -10.04
CA VAL A 26 -3.17 2.14 -10.37
C VAL A 26 -4.26 2.90 -11.14
N PRO A 27 -4.43 2.67 -12.44
CA PRO A 27 -5.59 3.18 -13.16
C PRO A 27 -6.85 2.46 -12.69
N LEU A 28 -7.88 3.23 -12.32
CA LEU A 28 -9.17 2.66 -11.94
C LEU A 28 -9.99 2.37 -13.20
N LYS A 29 -10.62 1.19 -13.24
CA LYS A 29 -11.42 0.71 -14.37
C LYS A 29 -12.91 0.90 -14.11
N ASN A 30 -13.33 0.71 -12.86
CA ASN A 30 -14.73 0.79 -12.44
C ASN A 30 -15.11 2.17 -11.90
N SER A 31 -14.15 3.09 -11.80
CA SER A 31 -14.37 4.49 -11.47
C SER A 31 -13.37 5.37 -12.20
N ASP A 32 -13.73 6.62 -12.48
CA ASP A 32 -12.81 7.56 -13.11
C ASP A 32 -11.65 7.90 -12.16
N GLY A 33 -10.42 7.83 -12.65
CA GLY A 33 -9.23 8.31 -11.96
C GLY A 33 -8.18 7.24 -11.69
N LEU A 34 -7.45 7.43 -10.60
CA LEU A 34 -6.32 6.59 -10.23
C LEU A 34 -6.20 6.48 -8.71
N CYS A 35 -5.54 5.43 -8.25
CA CYS A 35 -5.03 5.31 -6.89
C CYS A 35 -3.50 5.32 -6.91
N ARG A 36 -2.91 5.94 -5.88
CA ARG A 36 -1.46 5.91 -5.65
C ARG A 36 -1.13 4.86 -4.61
N VAL A 37 -0.14 4.04 -4.93
CA VAL A 37 0.27 2.93 -4.08
C VAL A 37 1.76 2.95 -3.83
N ASN A 38 2.14 2.51 -2.64
CA ASN A 38 3.50 2.12 -2.32
C ASN A 38 3.61 0.60 -2.39
N VAL A 39 4.64 0.11 -3.06
CA VAL A 39 4.95 -1.31 -3.19
C VAL A 39 6.24 -1.61 -2.45
N TYR A 40 6.18 -2.60 -1.57
CA TYR A 40 7.34 -3.14 -0.86
C TYR A 40 7.47 -4.60 -1.24
N ARG A 41 8.58 -5.01 -1.85
CA ARG A 41 8.74 -6.40 -2.32
C ARG A 41 10.15 -6.92 -2.13
N PRO A 42 10.33 -8.24 -1.95
CA PRO A 42 11.64 -8.83 -1.71
C PRO A 42 12.65 -8.49 -2.81
N LEU A 43 13.92 -8.35 -2.44
CA LEU A 43 15.01 -8.32 -3.42
C LEU A 43 14.97 -9.62 -4.25
N GLY A 44 15.14 -9.52 -5.58
CA GLY A 44 15.02 -10.65 -6.50
C GLY A 44 13.60 -11.03 -6.91
N SER A 45 12.56 -10.34 -6.41
CA SER A 45 11.17 -10.59 -6.82
C SER A 45 10.86 -10.27 -8.29
N ASP A 46 11.76 -9.56 -8.98
CA ASP A 46 11.70 -9.38 -10.44
C ASP A 46 11.87 -10.73 -11.18
N ASP A 47 12.65 -11.67 -10.62
CA ASP A 47 12.91 -12.99 -11.20
C ASP A 47 12.14 -14.13 -10.51
N GLN A 48 11.73 -13.91 -9.25
CA GLN A 48 11.01 -14.89 -8.43
C GLN A 48 9.74 -14.25 -7.86
N PRO A 49 8.60 -14.34 -8.58
CA PRO A 49 7.36 -13.71 -8.17
C PRO A 49 6.87 -14.19 -6.79
N VAL A 50 6.21 -13.29 -6.04
CA VAL A 50 5.76 -13.54 -4.67
C VAL A 50 4.26 -13.29 -4.46
N PRO A 51 3.61 -13.88 -3.44
CA PRO A 51 2.25 -13.47 -3.04
C PRO A 51 2.23 -12.04 -2.51
N VAL A 52 1.06 -11.40 -2.59
CA VAL A 52 0.88 -9.98 -2.25
C VAL A 52 -0.08 -9.80 -1.07
N LEU A 53 0.26 -8.90 -0.16
CA LEU A 53 -0.64 -8.37 0.86
C LEU A 53 -1.08 -6.96 0.48
N CYS A 54 -2.39 -6.75 0.30
CA CYS A 54 -2.95 -5.45 -0.06
C CYS A 54 -3.62 -4.75 1.13
N THR A 55 -3.46 -3.44 1.20
CA THR A 55 -4.20 -2.55 2.10
C THR A 55 -4.70 -1.32 1.35
N TYR A 56 -5.90 -0.88 1.68
CA TYR A 56 -6.51 0.31 1.09
C TYR A 56 -7.25 1.10 2.16
N GLY A 57 -6.91 2.38 2.32
CA GLY A 57 -7.53 3.23 3.34
C GLY A 57 -7.06 4.69 3.32
N PRO A 58 -7.64 5.53 4.20
CA PRO A 58 -7.54 6.97 4.11
C PRO A 58 -6.50 7.59 5.07
N TYR A 59 -5.70 6.78 5.77
CA TYR A 59 -4.79 7.25 6.82
C TYR A 59 -3.43 7.75 6.31
N GLY A 60 -3.21 7.77 4.99
CA GLY A 60 -1.99 8.27 4.37
C GLY A 60 -0.84 7.25 4.41
N LYS A 61 -0.57 6.63 3.25
CA LYS A 61 0.43 5.57 3.08
C LYS A 61 1.86 5.96 3.45
N ASP A 62 2.16 7.26 3.47
CA ASP A 62 3.47 7.86 3.72
C ASP A 62 3.62 8.46 5.13
N ILE A 63 2.61 8.38 5.99
CA ILE A 63 2.72 8.88 7.37
C ILE A 63 3.47 7.83 8.23
N PRO A 64 4.66 8.15 8.76
CA PRO A 64 5.39 7.22 9.62
C PRO A 64 4.59 6.92 10.90
N TYR A 65 4.49 5.65 11.27
CA TYR A 65 3.76 5.22 12.47
C TYR A 65 4.27 5.99 13.71
N GLU A 66 5.58 6.08 13.91
CA GLU A 66 6.17 6.80 15.05
C GLU A 66 5.69 8.26 15.21
N ASN A 67 5.32 8.92 14.11
CA ASN A 67 4.78 10.27 14.13
C ASN A 67 3.26 10.29 14.31
N PHE A 68 2.56 9.31 13.73
CA PHE A 68 1.10 9.23 13.81
C PHE A 68 0.62 8.90 15.23
N HIS A 69 1.24 7.92 15.88
CA HIS A 69 0.84 7.47 17.22
C HIS A 69 2.04 6.96 18.05
N PRO A 70 2.92 7.85 18.55
CA PRO A 70 4.22 7.48 19.15
C PRO A 70 4.11 6.53 20.35
N GLN A 71 3.13 6.71 21.23
CA GLN A 71 2.96 5.86 22.41
C GLN A 71 2.70 4.40 22.00
N SER A 72 1.69 4.17 21.16
CA SER A 72 1.40 2.84 20.62
C SER A 72 2.57 2.29 19.80
N PHE A 73 3.26 3.10 19.00
CA PHE A 73 4.46 2.66 18.28
C PHE A 73 5.56 2.17 19.23
N SER A 74 5.70 2.77 20.41
CA SER A 74 6.69 2.34 21.40
C SER A 74 6.44 0.90 21.88
N GLU A 75 5.18 0.48 21.95
CA GLU A 75 4.73 -0.84 22.42
C GLU A 75 4.75 -1.93 21.34
N VAL A 76 4.83 -1.56 20.06
CA VAL A 76 4.91 -2.53 18.95
C VAL A 76 6.16 -3.43 19.11
N ASN A 77 6.03 -4.70 18.74
CA ASN A 77 7.16 -5.62 18.70
C ASN A 77 8.26 -5.08 17.76
N SER A 78 9.51 -5.05 18.21
CA SER A 78 10.64 -4.51 17.44
C SER A 78 10.82 -5.16 16.06
N LYS A 79 10.41 -6.43 15.89
CA LYS A 79 10.44 -7.12 14.58
C LYS A 79 9.46 -6.53 13.55
N HIS A 80 8.47 -5.76 14.00
CA HIS A 80 7.46 -5.10 13.18
C HIS A 80 7.67 -3.58 13.12
N LYS A 81 8.89 -3.10 13.44
CA LYS A 81 9.28 -1.70 13.29
C LYS A 81 10.29 -1.56 12.16
N SER A 82 9.96 -0.71 11.20
CA SER A 82 10.81 -0.29 10.10
C SER A 82 10.55 1.19 9.78
N LYS A 83 11.45 1.82 9.02
CA LYS A 83 11.31 3.23 8.62
C LYS A 83 9.99 3.51 7.86
N GLN A 84 9.43 2.49 7.20
CA GLN A 84 8.20 2.57 6.43
C GLN A 84 7.00 1.90 7.13
N SER A 85 7.11 1.60 8.44
CA SER A 85 5.94 1.22 9.23
C SER A 85 4.90 2.35 9.19
N ALA A 86 3.66 2.01 8.88
CA ALA A 86 2.52 2.92 8.97
C ALA A 86 1.42 2.31 9.84
N TRP A 87 0.64 3.17 10.49
CA TRP A 87 -0.44 2.80 11.40
C TRP A 87 -1.34 1.72 10.78
N GLU A 88 -1.59 0.64 11.52
CA GLU A 88 -2.53 -0.46 11.16
C GLU A 88 -2.23 -1.26 9.87
N THR A 89 -1.08 -1.02 9.23
CA THR A 89 -0.67 -1.73 8.00
C THR A 89 0.42 -2.78 8.27
N PRO A 90 0.59 -3.78 7.39
CA PRO A 90 1.69 -4.72 7.45
C PRO A 90 3.06 -4.02 7.41
N ASP A 91 3.96 -4.39 8.32
CA ASP A 91 5.33 -3.87 8.32
C ASP A 91 6.14 -4.36 7.09
N PRO A 92 6.69 -3.46 6.27
CA PRO A 92 7.43 -3.83 5.06
C PRO A 92 8.61 -4.77 5.30
N SER A 93 9.43 -4.50 6.31
CA SER A 93 10.64 -5.29 6.60
C SER A 93 10.30 -6.71 7.01
N PHE A 94 9.30 -6.85 7.89
CA PHE A 94 8.86 -8.15 8.36
C PHE A 94 8.33 -9.02 7.21
N TRP A 95 7.39 -8.53 6.41
CA TRP A 95 6.70 -9.36 5.42
C TRP A 95 7.56 -9.65 4.19
N THR A 96 8.38 -8.70 3.73
CA THR A 96 9.29 -8.94 2.61
C THR A 96 10.35 -9.98 2.97
N LYS A 97 10.84 -10.01 4.21
CA LYS A 97 11.72 -11.08 4.71
C LYS A 97 11.06 -12.46 4.72
N HIS A 98 9.74 -12.53 4.80
CA HIS A 98 8.97 -13.78 4.75
C HIS A 98 8.43 -14.10 3.34
N GLY A 99 8.93 -13.43 2.31
CA GLY A 99 8.59 -13.74 0.91
C GLY A 99 7.23 -13.21 0.46
N TYR A 100 6.74 -12.13 1.07
CA TYR A 100 5.52 -11.44 0.62
C TYR A 100 5.86 -10.05 0.07
N ALA A 101 5.19 -9.66 -1.01
CA ALA A 101 5.08 -8.25 -1.37
C ALA A 101 3.93 -7.59 -0.57
N ILE A 102 4.01 -6.28 -0.38
CA ILE A 102 2.96 -5.45 0.20
C ILE A 102 2.61 -4.35 -0.81
N VAL A 103 1.33 -4.17 -1.09
CA VAL A 103 0.78 -3.01 -1.82
C VAL A 103 -0.04 -2.20 -0.84
N ARG A 104 0.43 -1.01 -0.51
CA ARG A 104 -0.24 -0.06 0.37
C ARG A 104 -0.80 1.10 -0.43
N ALA A 105 -2.11 1.15 -0.55
CA ALA A 105 -2.83 2.09 -1.40
C ALA A 105 -3.53 3.18 -0.56
N ASP A 106 -3.39 4.43 -0.99
CA ASP A 106 -4.23 5.53 -0.48
C ASP A 106 -5.60 5.48 -1.15
N GLU A 107 -6.64 5.54 -0.32
CA GLU A 107 -8.02 5.63 -0.76
C GLU A 107 -8.27 6.82 -1.68
N ARG A 108 -9.18 6.65 -2.63
CA ARG A 108 -9.69 7.75 -3.47
C ARG A 108 -10.04 8.96 -2.61
N GLY A 109 -9.55 10.14 -3.00
CA GLY A 109 -9.71 11.38 -2.22
C GLY A 109 -8.68 11.58 -1.11
N CYS A 110 -7.73 10.66 -0.93
CA CYS A 110 -6.60 10.80 -0.01
C CYS A 110 -5.27 10.95 -0.76
N GLY A 111 -4.35 11.77 -0.21
CA GLY A 111 -3.01 11.95 -0.75
C GLY A 111 -2.98 12.43 -2.20
N GLN A 112 -2.41 11.59 -3.08
CA GLN A 112 -2.32 11.81 -4.53
C GLN A 112 -3.28 10.91 -5.32
N SER A 113 -4.22 10.24 -4.65
CA SER A 113 -5.39 9.58 -5.24
C SER A 113 -6.52 10.62 -5.34
N PRO A 114 -6.82 11.21 -6.51
CA PRO A 114 -7.84 12.25 -6.65
C PRO A 114 -9.25 11.71 -6.39
N GLY A 115 -10.23 12.61 -6.31
CA GLY A 115 -11.64 12.27 -6.17
C GLY A 115 -12.23 12.61 -4.81
N LEU A 116 -13.42 12.09 -4.53
CA LEU A 116 -14.11 12.27 -3.26
C LEU A 116 -13.71 11.17 -2.28
N LEU A 117 -13.27 11.59 -1.10
CA LEU A 117 -13.12 10.71 0.06
C LEU A 117 -14.51 10.46 0.65
N ASP A 118 -15.10 9.33 0.25
CA ASP A 118 -16.42 8.86 0.66
C ASP A 118 -16.26 7.46 1.23
N THR A 119 -15.89 7.42 2.51
CA THR A 119 -15.36 6.22 3.17
C THR A 119 -16.42 5.13 3.26
N MET A 120 -16.00 3.87 3.10
CA MET A 120 -16.89 2.69 3.13
C MET A 120 -18.02 2.73 2.09
N SER A 121 -17.86 3.52 1.03
CA SER A 121 -18.82 3.61 -0.08
C SER A 121 -18.63 2.48 -1.08
N LYS A 122 -19.62 2.31 -1.98
CA LYS A 122 -19.48 1.43 -3.15
C LYS A 122 -18.24 1.79 -3.99
N GLY A 123 -17.96 3.08 -4.16
CA GLY A 123 -16.82 3.54 -4.93
C GLY A 123 -15.48 3.21 -4.28
N THR A 124 -15.41 3.17 -2.94
CA THR A 124 -14.26 2.67 -2.18
C THR A 124 -14.01 1.20 -2.48
N SER A 125 -15.05 0.35 -2.45
CA SER A 125 -14.93 -1.07 -2.75
C SER A 125 -14.52 -1.35 -4.21
N GLU A 126 -15.11 -0.63 -5.17
CA GLU A 126 -14.77 -0.75 -6.60
C GLU A 126 -13.32 -0.33 -6.89
N ALA A 127 -12.85 0.75 -6.25
CA ALA A 127 -11.46 1.17 -6.38
C ALA A 127 -10.50 0.15 -5.73
N PHE A 128 -10.85 -0.43 -4.58
CA PHE A 128 -10.01 -1.45 -3.96
C PHE A 128 -9.94 -2.72 -4.80
N PHE A 129 -11.05 -3.12 -5.44
CA PHE A 129 -11.06 -4.21 -6.42
C PHE A 129 -10.03 -3.97 -7.54
N ASP A 130 -10.02 -2.77 -8.13
CA ASP A 130 -9.06 -2.42 -9.18
C ASP A 130 -7.60 -2.45 -8.68
N VAL A 131 -7.34 -2.04 -7.44
CA VAL A 131 -6.01 -2.16 -6.80
C VAL A 131 -5.60 -3.62 -6.61
N VAL A 132 -6.52 -4.49 -6.20
CA VAL A 132 -6.26 -5.94 -6.05
C VAL A 132 -5.93 -6.57 -7.39
N GLU A 133 -6.73 -6.29 -8.42
CA GLU A 133 -6.49 -6.80 -9.78
C GLU A 133 -5.18 -6.30 -10.36
N TRP A 134 -4.86 -5.01 -10.15
CA TRP A 134 -3.57 -4.46 -10.55
C TRP A 134 -2.41 -5.14 -9.85
N ALA A 135 -2.51 -5.37 -8.53
CA ALA A 135 -1.48 -6.06 -7.76
C ALA A 135 -1.30 -7.52 -8.22
N ALA A 136 -2.38 -8.19 -8.61
CA ALA A 136 -2.35 -9.56 -9.12
C ALA A 136 -1.68 -9.66 -10.50
N SER A 137 -1.77 -8.61 -11.32
CA SER A 137 -1.23 -8.58 -12.68
C SER A 137 0.24 -8.19 -12.80
N GLN A 138 0.89 -7.78 -11.72
CA GLN A 138 2.28 -7.32 -11.78
C GLN A 138 3.25 -8.48 -12.07
N PRO A 139 4.34 -8.27 -12.83
CA PRO A 139 5.27 -9.35 -13.19
C PRO A 139 5.98 -9.98 -11.99
N TRP A 140 6.12 -9.23 -10.89
CA TRP A 140 6.72 -9.69 -9.62
C TRP A 140 5.69 -10.38 -8.69
N SER A 141 4.44 -10.52 -9.12
CA SER A 141 3.33 -11.11 -8.36
C SER A 141 3.05 -12.54 -8.82
N THR A 142 2.72 -13.43 -7.87
CA THR A 142 2.19 -14.78 -8.19
C THR A 142 0.70 -14.77 -8.54
N SER A 143 0.09 -13.59 -8.67
CA SER A 143 -1.35 -13.38 -8.78
C SER A 143 -2.17 -13.84 -7.56
N LYS A 144 -1.53 -14.31 -6.49
CA LYS A 144 -2.18 -14.61 -5.22
C LYS A 144 -2.14 -13.37 -4.33
N VAL A 145 -3.30 -12.75 -4.14
CA VAL A 145 -3.45 -11.55 -3.31
C VAL A 145 -4.26 -11.88 -2.07
N GLY A 146 -3.73 -11.52 -0.90
CA GLY A 146 -4.44 -11.54 0.38
C GLY A 146 -4.63 -10.12 0.90
N LEU A 147 -5.71 -9.89 1.63
CA LEU A 147 -5.99 -8.61 2.27
C LEU A 147 -5.58 -8.69 3.75
N ARG A 148 -4.93 -7.64 4.27
CA ARG A 148 -4.47 -7.62 5.67
C ARG A 148 -4.35 -6.21 6.22
N GLY A 149 -5.18 -5.87 7.19
CA GLY A 149 -5.04 -4.63 7.95
C GLY A 149 -5.91 -4.66 9.20
N ILE A 150 -5.79 -3.60 10.00
CA ILE A 150 -6.52 -3.44 11.27
C ILE A 150 -7.51 -2.27 11.13
N SER A 151 -8.59 -2.29 11.92
CA SER A 151 -9.59 -1.22 11.99
C SER A 151 -10.18 -0.89 10.62
N TYR A 152 -9.99 0.31 10.09
CA TYR A 152 -10.52 0.71 8.80
C TYR A 152 -10.03 -0.21 7.67
N TYR A 153 -8.75 -0.59 7.69
CA TYR A 153 -8.20 -1.52 6.70
C TYR A 153 -8.76 -2.95 6.83
N ALA A 154 -9.36 -3.30 7.98
CA ALA A 154 -10.14 -4.52 8.11
C ALA A 154 -11.57 -4.33 7.58
N GLY A 155 -12.18 -3.16 7.83
CA GLY A 155 -13.52 -2.83 7.35
C GLY A 155 -13.65 -2.71 5.83
N THR A 156 -12.56 -2.38 5.12
CA THR A 156 -12.57 -2.28 3.65
C THR A 156 -12.46 -3.61 2.91
N GLN A 157 -12.30 -4.74 3.62
CA GLN A 157 -12.17 -6.09 3.05
C GLN A 157 -13.51 -6.79 2.91
#